data_AF-A0A9E7HQG6-F1
#
_entry.id   AF-A0A9E7HQG6-F1
#
_cell.length_a   1.000
_cell.length_b   1.000
_cell.length_c   1.000
_cell.angle_alpha   90.00
_cell.angle_beta   90.00
_cell.angle_gamma   90.00
#
_symmetry.space_group_name_H-M   'P 1'
#
loop_
_entity.id
_entity.type
_entity.pdbx_description
1 polymer ?
#
loop_
_entity_poly.entity_id
_entity_poly.type
_entity_poly.pdbx_seq_one_letter_code
_entity_poly.pdbx_strand_id
1 'polypeptide(L)'
;MAAPHVSGITALIRKQHPRWSPSAIQSAIITSADDRDLDGNYPVDEHFGGTADVVAVGAGQVNGSRALDPGLVYEIDVESTPPIFAAWATPTGN
;
A
#
# COMPACT_ATOMS: atom_id res chain seq x y z
N MET A 1 -12.07 6.40 8.19
CA MET A 1 -12.69 5.23 7.56
C MET A 1 -11.78 4.48 6.58
N ALA A 2 -10.78 5.09 5.93
CA ALA A 2 -9.88 4.37 4.99
C ALA A 2 -8.95 3.31 5.64
N ALA A 3 -8.33 3.63 6.77
CA ALA A 3 -7.40 2.72 7.47
C ALA A 3 -7.97 1.30 7.75
N PRO A 4 -9.20 1.14 8.29
CA PRO A 4 -9.77 -0.20 8.47
C PRO A 4 -10.09 -0.96 7.17
N HIS A 5 -10.31 -0.26 6.04
CA HIS A 5 -10.46 -0.93 4.75
C HIS A 5 -9.12 -1.51 4.29
N VAL A 6 -8.05 -0.71 4.38
CA VAL A 6 -6.70 -1.17 4.01
C VAL A 6 -6.25 -2.31 4.93
N SER A 7 -6.47 -2.23 6.24
CA SER A 7 -6.10 -3.32 7.15
C SER A 7 -6.86 -4.62 6.88
N GLY A 8 -8.13 -4.55 6.48
CA GLY A 8 -8.90 -5.71 6.03
C GLY A 8 -8.30 -6.36 4.79
N ILE A 9 -7.90 -5.56 3.79
CA ILE A 9 -7.23 -6.04 2.58
C ILE A 9 -5.86 -6.66 2.92
N THR A 10 -5.07 -6.00 3.77
CA THR A 10 -3.80 -6.51 4.27
C THR A 10 -3.97 -7.89 4.94
N ALA A 11 -5.03 -8.08 5.74
CA ALA A 11 -5.31 -9.36 6.37
C ALA A 11 -5.62 -10.47 5.35
N LEU A 12 -6.36 -10.14 4.28
CA LEU A 12 -6.64 -11.08 3.18
C LEU A 12 -5.36 -11.46 2.42
N ILE A 13 -4.51 -10.49 2.10
CA ILE A 13 -3.22 -10.74 1.46
C ILE A 13 -2.33 -11.60 2.36
N ARG A 14 -2.26 -11.31 3.66
CA ARG A 14 -1.49 -12.10 4.64
C ARG A 14 -1.97 -13.54 4.75
N LYS A 15 -3.28 -13.77 4.59
CA LYS A 15 -3.87 -15.11 4.56
C LYS A 15 -3.49 -15.86 3.29
N GLN A 16 -3.47 -15.19 2.14
CA GLN A 16 -3.10 -15.78 0.85
C GLN A 16 -1.59 -16.02 0.71
N HIS A 17 -0.77 -15.13 1.26
CA HIS A 17 0.70 -15.17 1.21
C HIS A 17 1.31 -15.20 2.61
N PRO A 18 1.28 -16.34 3.33
CA PRO A 18 1.65 -16.39 4.74
C PRO A 18 3.14 -16.15 5.04
N ARG A 19 4.00 -16.12 4.01
CA ARG A 19 5.45 -15.93 4.15
C ARG A 19 5.93 -14.55 3.75
N TRP A 20 5.06 -13.69 3.22
CA TRP A 20 5.45 -12.33 2.85
C TRP A 20 5.74 -11.50 4.10
N SER A 21 6.78 -10.68 4.00
CA SER A 21 7.09 -9.69 5.03
C SER A 21 6.04 -8.57 5.04
N PRO A 22 5.96 -7.77 6.10
CA PRO A 22 5.13 -6.56 6.10
C PRO A 22 5.46 -5.62 4.93
N SER A 23 6.74 -5.52 4.53
CA SER A 23 7.17 -4.66 3.44
C SER A 23 6.72 -5.19 2.06
N ALA A 24 6.73 -6.51 1.84
CA ALA A 24 6.15 -7.08 0.61
C ALA A 24 4.65 -6.85 0.51
N ILE A 25 3.91 -6.99 1.61
CA ILE A 25 2.46 -6.76 1.60
C ILE A 25 2.16 -5.29 1.31
N GLN A 26 2.89 -4.37 1.95
CA GLN A 26 2.79 -2.96 1.67
C GLN A 26 3.14 -2.65 0.21
N SER A 27 4.23 -3.21 -0.30
CA SER A 27 4.62 -3.05 -1.71
C SER A 27 3.53 -3.52 -2.65
N ALA A 28 2.95 -4.71 -2.42
CA ALA A 28 1.89 -5.26 -3.25
C ALA A 28 0.69 -4.30 -3.34
N ILE A 29 0.26 -3.75 -2.21
CA ILE A 29 -0.86 -2.80 -2.14
C ILE A 29 -0.55 -1.50 -2.90
N ILE A 30 0.68 -0.99 -2.79
CA ILE A 30 1.10 0.27 -3.41
C ILE A 30 1.26 0.11 -4.92
N THR A 31 1.97 -0.91 -5.39
CA THR A 31 2.28 -1.09 -6.82
C THR A 31 1.08 -1.56 -7.63
N SER A 32 0.07 -2.14 -6.97
CA SER A 32 -1.16 -2.58 -7.60
C SER A 32 -2.32 -1.59 -7.46
N ALA A 33 -2.10 -0.43 -6.83
CA ALA A 33 -3.12 0.61 -6.73
C ALA A 33 -3.47 1.17 -8.11
N ASP A 34 -4.73 1.57 -8.30
CA ASP A 34 -5.16 2.21 -9.53
C ASP A 34 -5.00 3.73 -9.40
N ASP A 35 -4.26 4.33 -10.33
CA ASP A 35 -4.00 5.78 -10.41
C ASP A 35 -5.14 6.54 -11.11
N ARG A 36 -6.13 5.81 -11.63
CA ARG A 36 -7.30 6.33 -12.34
C ARG A 36 -8.59 5.92 -11.64
N ASP A 37 -9.60 6.76 -11.80
CA ASP A 37 -10.98 6.43 -11.45
C ASP A 37 -11.61 5.46 -12.47
N LEU A 38 -12.87 5.10 -12.23
CA LEU A 38 -13.63 4.19 -13.09
C LEU A 38 -13.91 4.76 -14.49
N ASP A 39 -13.81 6.09 -14.66
CA ASP A 39 -13.99 6.79 -15.94
C ASP A 39 -12.64 6.99 -16.67
N GLY A 40 -11.52 6.53 -16.10
CA GLY A 40 -10.18 6.65 -16.65
C GLY A 40 -9.52 8.01 -16.39
N ASN A 41 -10.15 8.89 -15.62
CA ASN A 41 -9.59 10.19 -15.25
C ASN A 41 -8.69 10.05 -14.03
N TYR A 42 -7.82 11.03 -13.82
CA TYR A 42 -7.10 11.10 -12.56
C TYR A 42 -8.07 11.50 -11.44
N PRO A 43 -7.92 10.94 -10.22
CA PRO A 43 -8.70 11.33 -9.06
C PRO A 43 -8.66 12.84 -8.84
N VAL A 44 -9.78 13.41 -8.39
CA VAL A 44 -9.91 14.85 -8.13
C VAL A 44 -9.78 15.09 -6.62
N ASP A 45 -9.00 16.10 -6.26
CA ASP A 45 -9.00 16.64 -4.91
C ASP A 45 -10.27 17.49 -4.73
N GLU A 46 -11.21 16.98 -3.92
CA GLU A 46 -12.49 17.63 -3.67
C GLU A 46 -12.36 19.01 -3.00
N HIS A 47 -11.23 19.29 -2.32
CA HIS A 47 -11.02 20.55 -1.64
C HIS A 47 -10.56 21.66 -2.60
N PHE A 48 -9.68 21.33 -3.56
CA PHE A 48 -9.11 22.29 -4.50
C PHE A 48 -9.74 22.25 -5.90
N GLY A 49 -10.53 21.21 -6.21
CA GLY A 49 -11.23 21.05 -7.48
C GLY A 49 -10.33 20.72 -8.67
N GLY A 50 -9.11 20.22 -8.42
CA GLY A 50 -8.13 19.84 -9.44
C GLY A 50 -7.68 18.38 -9.27
N THR A 51 -6.84 17.89 -10.18
CA THR A 51 -6.25 16.55 -10.06
C THR A 51 -5.52 16.38 -8.73
N ALA A 52 -5.81 15.31 -8.02
CA ALA A 52 -5.18 14.97 -6.76
C ALA A 52 -3.70 14.64 -6.99
N ASP A 53 -2.83 15.30 -6.23
CA ASP A 53 -1.40 15.05 -6.28
C ASP A 53 -1.01 13.81 -5.45
N VAL A 54 0.20 13.31 -5.66
CA VAL A 54 0.75 12.13 -4.95
C VAL A 54 0.78 12.30 -3.44
N VAL A 55 0.85 13.54 -2.93
CA VAL A 55 0.73 13.82 -1.49
C VAL A 55 -0.68 13.64 -0.95
N ALA A 56 -1.70 13.72 -1.81
CA ALA A 56 -3.10 13.52 -1.44
C ALA A 56 -3.53 12.04 -1.52
N VAL A 57 -3.11 11.33 -2.56
CA VAL A 57 -3.58 9.96 -2.85
C VAL A 57 -2.50 8.88 -2.78
N GLY A 58 -1.23 9.25 -2.62
CA GLY A 58 -0.11 8.31 -2.67
C GLY A 58 -0.02 7.64 -4.04
N ALA A 59 -0.06 6.31 -4.05
CA ALA A 59 -0.04 5.52 -5.29
C ALA A 59 -1.42 5.39 -5.97
N GLY A 60 -2.50 5.86 -5.32
CA GLY A 60 -3.85 5.81 -5.85
C GLY A 60 -4.81 4.95 -5.02
N GLN A 61 -5.91 4.52 -5.64
CA GLN A 61 -6.95 3.76 -4.98
C GLN A 61 -6.55 2.29 -4.84
N VAL A 62 -6.76 1.72 -3.64
CA VAL A 62 -6.41 0.31 -3.38
C VAL A 62 -7.22 -0.65 -4.26
N ASN A 63 -6.52 -1.54 -4.96
CA ASN A 63 -7.11 -2.65 -5.71
C ASN A 63 -6.73 -3.99 -5.06
N GLY A 64 -7.62 -4.51 -4.22
CA GLY A 64 -7.36 -5.76 -3.49
C GLY A 64 -7.17 -6.97 -4.40
N SER A 65 -7.88 -7.04 -5.54
CA SER A 65 -7.75 -8.15 -6.48
C SER A 65 -6.38 -8.19 -7.14
N ARG A 66 -5.85 -7.02 -7.55
CA ARG A 66 -4.51 -6.92 -8.13
C ARG A 66 -3.41 -7.08 -7.08
N ALA A 67 -3.66 -6.68 -5.83
CA ALA A 67 -2.70 -6.83 -4.74
C ALA A 67 -2.47 -8.30 -4.32
N LEU A 68 -3.40 -9.20 -4.66
CA LEU A 68 -3.24 -10.64 -4.41
C LEU A 68 -2.21 -11.29 -5.37
N ASP A 69 -2.02 -10.74 -6.56
CA ASP A 69 -1.01 -11.17 -7.52
C ASP A 69 -0.35 -9.95 -8.19
N PRO A 70 0.53 -9.23 -7.47
CA PRO A 70 1.13 -7.99 -7.94
C PRO A 70 2.24 -8.21 -8.99
N GLY A 71 2.60 -9.47 -9.28
CA GLY A 71 3.73 -9.87 -10.13
C GLY A 71 5.10 -9.63 -9.48
N LEU A 72 5.37 -8.42 -8.98
CA LEU A 72 6.60 -8.04 -8.29
C LEU A 72 6.29 -7.35 -6.96
N VAL A 73 7.11 -7.63 -5.95
CA VAL A 73 7.10 -6.94 -4.66
C VAL A 73 8.50 -6.39 -4.35
N TYR A 74 8.55 -5.18 -3.79
CA TYR A 74 9.74 -4.55 -3.24
C TYR A 74 9.89 -4.94 -1.78
N GLU A 75 10.74 -5.93 -1.51
CA GLU A 75 11.10 -6.36 -0.16
C GLU A 75 12.21 -5.47 0.41
N ILE A 76 12.09 -5.11 1.69
CA ILE A 76 13.11 -4.36 2.42
C ILE A 76 13.71 -5.27 3.47
N ASP A 77 15.04 -5.44 3.41
CA ASP A 77 15.78 -6.15 4.44
C ASP A 77 16.03 -5.23 5.64
N VAL A 78 15.50 -5.62 6.79
CA VAL A 78 15.62 -4.87 8.06
C VAL A 78 17.09 -4.73 8.47
N GLU A 79 17.95 -5.69 8.12
CA GLU A 79 19.38 -5.66 8.46
C GLU A 79 20.14 -4.59 7.65
N SER A 80 19.67 -4.30 6.43
CA SER A 80 20.20 -3.22 5.58
C SER A 80 19.56 -1.85 5.85
N THR A 81 18.51 -1.82 6.67
CA THR A 81 17.72 -0.61 6.91
C THR A 81 18.44 0.29 7.91
N PRO A 82 18.71 1.57 7.56
CA PRO A 82 19.36 2.51 8.49
C PRO A 82 18.58 2.62 9.82
N PRO A 83 19.25 2.89 10.95
CA PRO A 83 18.61 2.92 12.28
C PRO A 83 17.42 3.88 12.38
N ILE A 84 17.46 5.00 11.64
CA ILE A 84 16.36 5.99 11.57
C ILE A 84 15.06 5.38 10.99
N PHE A 85 15.20 4.30 10.23
CA PHE A 85 14.10 3.61 9.58
C PHE A 85 13.75 2.25 10.25
N ALA A 86 14.68 1.63 10.98
CA ALA A 86 14.40 0.38 11.70
C ALA A 86 13.27 0.51 12.75
N ALA A 87 13.09 1.71 13.32
CA ALA A 87 12.06 2.00 14.32
C ALA A 87 10.62 1.93 13.79
N TRP A 88 10.39 2.09 12.48
CA TRP A 88 9.07 1.92 11.87
C TRP A 88 8.84 0.52 11.30
N ALA A 89 9.91 -0.25 11.08
CA ALA A 89 9.86 -1.57 10.45
C ALA A 89 9.63 -2.73 11.45
N THR A 90 9.85 -2.50 12.74
CA THR A 90 9.65 -3.52 13.79
C THR A 90 8.26 -3.37 14.42
N PRO A 91 7.44 -4.44 14.51
CA PRO A 91 6.26 -4.42 15.34
C PRO A 91 6.71 -4.28 16.78
N THR A 92 6.52 -3.11 17.39
CA THR A 92 6.66 -2.92 18.83
C THR A 92 5.56 -3.70 19.54
N GLY A 93 5.86 -4.95 19.85
CA GLY A 93 5.02 -5.85 20.64
C GLY A 93 5.84 -6.54 21.72
N ASN A 94 5.82 -5.96 22.91
CA ASN A 94 5.77 -6.71 24.17
C ASN A 94 4.56 -6.19 24.95
#